data_AF-A0A2V6SKF2-F1
#
_entry.id   AF-A0A2V6SKF2-F1
#
_cell.length_a   1.000
_cell.length_b   1.000
_cell.length_c   1.000
_cell.angle_alpha   90.00
_cell.angle_beta   90.00
_cell.angle_gamma   90.00
#
_symmetry.space_group_name_H-M   'P 1'
#
loop_
_entity.id
_entity.type
_entity.pdbx_description
1 polymer ?
#
loop_
_entity_poly.entity_id
_entity_poly.type
_entity_poly.pdbx_seq_one_letter_code
_entity_poly.pdbx_strand_id
1 'polypeptide(L)'
;MMAGERVAGLILLGALAVACATPKITNVERTPRGPNAYELNIYRSFVANGREPTFDEKRYFEDQLSERVFKYLREHPEIQNDQRYSDFRFWRQVTPGSSKGEVEALLEDPDERTIDPALMAALASQQWTAISSKAKEAWVYPLGWVLYFDDKAVVEIVRRRGKWDKGDDD
;
A
#
# COMPACT_ATOMS: atom_id res chain seq x y z
N MET A 1 12.09 -56.01 52.40
CA MET A 1 12.76 -56.83 51.37
C MET A 1 12.04 -56.53 50.05
N MET A 2 12.76 -56.01 49.06
CA MET A 2 12.39 -55.73 47.65
C MET A 2 11.32 -54.64 47.42
N ALA A 3 11.67 -53.43 46.95
CA ALA A 3 12.10 -53.04 45.59
C ALA A 3 10.99 -53.20 44.54
N GLY A 4 10.56 -52.07 43.97
CA GLY A 4 9.54 -52.00 42.93
C GLY A 4 9.54 -50.61 42.27
N GLU A 5 10.62 -50.32 41.54
CA GLU A 5 10.70 -49.17 40.65
C GLU A 5 9.70 -49.32 39.50
N ARG A 6 8.90 -48.28 39.25
CA ARG A 6 8.16 -48.10 38.00
C ARG A 6 8.42 -46.71 37.47
N VAL A 7 9.36 -46.66 36.53
CA VAL A 7 9.63 -45.51 35.66
C VAL A 7 8.49 -45.39 34.65
N ALA A 8 7.76 -44.28 34.69
CA ALA A 8 6.86 -43.82 33.64
C ALA A 8 7.03 -42.29 33.63
N GLY A 9 7.57 -41.63 32.61
CA GLY A 9 7.33 -41.77 31.18
C GLY A 9 7.04 -40.35 30.70
N LEU A 10 8.08 -39.54 30.53
CA LEU A 10 7.96 -38.14 30.11
C LEU A 10 7.63 -38.10 28.61
N ILE A 11 6.37 -37.83 28.26
CA ILE A 11 5.97 -37.49 26.90
C ILE A 11 6.01 -35.96 26.77
N LEU A 12 7.12 -35.44 26.26
CA LEU A 12 7.22 -34.06 25.76
C LEU A 12 6.59 -33.99 24.37
N LEU A 13 5.32 -33.60 24.29
CA LEU A 13 4.67 -33.17 23.06
C LEU A 13 5.16 -31.75 22.72
N GLY A 14 6.19 -31.67 21.89
CA GLY A 14 6.65 -30.43 21.29
C GLY A 14 5.66 -29.96 20.23
N ALA A 15 4.87 -28.93 20.54
CA ALA A 15 4.06 -28.23 19.55
C ALA A 15 4.97 -27.41 18.63
N LEU A 16 5.14 -27.85 17.38
CA LEU A 16 5.72 -27.01 16.33
C LEU A 16 4.74 -25.88 15.98
N ALA A 17 4.97 -24.71 16.55
CA ALA A 17 4.41 -23.48 16.01
C ALA A 17 5.16 -23.13 14.72
N VAL A 18 4.55 -23.42 13.57
CA VAL A 18 4.98 -22.86 12.29
C VAL A 18 4.54 -21.39 12.31
N ALA A 19 5.40 -20.54 12.86
CA ALA A 19 5.27 -19.10 12.68
C ALA A 19 5.56 -18.82 11.20
N CYS A 20 4.52 -18.57 10.41
CA CYS A 20 4.67 -17.87 9.13
C CYS A 20 5.45 -16.58 9.41
N ALA A 21 6.73 -16.57 9.07
CA ALA A 21 7.59 -15.42 9.22
C ALA A 21 7.13 -14.35 8.23
N THR A 22 6.14 -13.55 8.63
CA THR A 22 5.80 -12.33 7.91
C THR A 22 7.05 -11.47 7.86
N PRO A 23 7.50 -11.04 6.66
CA PRO A 23 8.68 -10.21 6.54
C PRO A 23 8.50 -8.97 7.42
N LYS A 24 9.43 -8.77 8.37
CA LYS A 24 9.41 -7.60 9.25
C LYS A 24 9.57 -6.37 8.35
N ILE A 25 8.55 -5.52 8.36
CA ILE A 25 8.63 -4.19 7.77
C ILE A 25 9.59 -3.40 8.64
N THR A 26 10.76 -3.12 8.08
CA THR A 26 11.89 -2.54 8.80
C THR A 26 12.01 -1.05 8.56
N ASN A 27 11.33 -0.50 7.55
CA ASN A 27 11.39 0.93 7.27
C ASN A 27 10.03 1.45 6.78
N VAL A 28 9.51 2.45 7.50
CA VAL A 28 8.33 3.22 7.10
C VAL A 28 8.78 4.66 6.90
N GLU A 29 8.74 5.11 5.65
CA GLU A 29 9.22 6.42 5.23
C GLU A 29 8.05 7.25 4.71
N ARG A 30 8.01 8.52 5.10
CA ARG A 30 7.12 9.51 4.49
C ARG A 30 7.69 9.90 3.13
N THR A 31 6.83 10.09 2.14
CA THR A 31 7.27 10.42 0.78
C THR A 31 6.35 11.45 0.14
N PRO A 32 6.91 12.45 -0.59
CA PRO A 32 6.11 13.46 -1.27
C PRO A 32 5.41 12.90 -2.53
N ARG A 33 5.80 11.72 -3.00
CA ARG A 33 5.25 11.06 -4.18
C ARG A 33 4.74 9.68 -3.83
N GLY A 34 3.49 9.42 -4.17
CA GLY A 34 2.80 8.18 -3.87
C GLY A 34 2.85 7.16 -5.00
N PRO A 35 1.95 6.15 -4.95
CA PRO A 35 1.86 5.11 -5.95
C PRO A 35 1.66 5.69 -7.35
N ASN A 36 2.37 5.08 -8.30
CA ASN A 36 2.13 5.27 -9.72
C ASN A 36 1.19 4.18 -10.24
N ALA A 37 0.19 4.56 -11.04
CA ALA A 37 -0.78 3.62 -11.60
C ALA A 37 -0.12 2.51 -12.45
N TYR A 38 0.93 2.84 -13.21
CA TYR A 38 1.65 1.87 -14.05
C TYR A 38 2.43 0.85 -13.23
N GLU A 39 3.12 1.30 -12.17
CA GLU A 39 3.84 0.40 -11.25
C GLU A 39 2.88 -0.59 -10.59
N LEU A 40 1.71 -0.11 -10.12
CA LEU A 40 0.70 -0.99 -9.53
C LEU A 40 0.12 -1.97 -10.56
N ASN A 41 -0.11 -1.54 -11.81
CA ASN A 41 -0.58 -2.45 -12.85
C ASN A 41 0.42 -3.57 -13.15
N ILE A 42 1.71 -3.24 -13.25
CA ILE A 42 2.78 -4.24 -13.42
C ILE A 42 2.75 -5.24 -12.26
N TYR A 43 2.71 -4.74 -11.02
CA TYR A 43 2.62 -5.60 -9.84
C TYR A 43 1.37 -6.48 -9.85
N ARG A 44 0.19 -5.92 -10.14
CA ARG A 44 -1.08 -6.65 -10.19
C ARG A 44 -1.03 -7.76 -11.25
N SER A 45 -0.44 -7.51 -12.42
CA SER A 45 -0.23 -8.54 -13.43
C SER A 45 0.69 -9.65 -12.94
N PHE A 46 1.80 -9.32 -12.24
CA PHE A 46 2.67 -10.34 -11.66
C PHE A 46 1.95 -11.21 -10.64
N VAL A 47 1.15 -10.62 -9.76
CA VAL A 47 0.37 -11.36 -8.76
C VAL A 47 -0.70 -12.24 -9.42
N ALA A 48 -1.41 -11.73 -10.43
CA ALA A 48 -2.52 -12.44 -11.08
C ALA A 48 -2.04 -13.52 -12.06
N ASN A 49 -0.98 -13.23 -12.84
CA ASN A 49 -0.56 -14.02 -14.00
C ASN A 49 0.83 -14.64 -13.86
N GLY A 50 1.58 -14.30 -12.81
CA GLY A 50 2.98 -14.73 -12.64
C GLY A 50 3.97 -14.07 -13.60
N ARG A 51 3.56 -13.02 -14.33
CA ARG A 51 4.38 -12.30 -15.31
C ARG A 51 3.99 -10.83 -15.43
N GLU A 52 4.89 -10.03 -16.00
CA GLU A 52 4.56 -8.71 -16.49
C GLU A 52 3.41 -8.74 -17.51
N PRO A 53 2.63 -7.65 -17.63
CA PRO A 53 1.64 -7.56 -18.69
C PRO A 53 2.33 -7.51 -20.06
N THR A 54 1.72 -8.18 -21.03
CA THR A 54 2.08 -8.12 -22.44
C THR A 54 1.85 -6.72 -22.99
N PHE A 55 2.33 -6.47 -24.21
CA PHE A 55 2.10 -5.19 -24.89
C PHE A 55 0.60 -4.86 -25.03
N ASP A 56 -0.22 -5.83 -25.42
CA ASP A 56 -1.67 -5.62 -25.60
C ASP A 56 -2.37 -5.36 -24.27
N GLU A 57 -1.99 -6.06 -23.20
CA GLU A 57 -2.51 -5.82 -21.84
C GLU A 57 -2.10 -4.44 -21.31
N LYS A 58 -0.85 -4.00 -21.56
CA LYS A 58 -0.39 -2.65 -21.21
C LYS A 58 -1.19 -1.59 -21.94
N ARG A 59 -1.44 -1.76 -23.25
CA ARG A 59 -2.25 -0.85 -24.07
C ARG A 59 -3.69 -0.77 -23.59
N TYR A 60 -4.31 -1.92 -23.29
CA TYR A 60 -5.67 -1.95 -22.77
C TYR A 60 -5.78 -1.22 -21.42
N PHE A 61 -4.82 -1.44 -20.52
CA PHE A 61 -4.75 -0.71 -19.27
C PHE A 61 -4.57 0.81 -19.48
N GLU A 62 -3.70 1.22 -20.40
CA GLU A 62 -3.47 2.63 -20.73
C GLU A 62 -4.74 3.33 -21.21
N ASP A 63 -5.53 2.65 -22.05
CA ASP A 63 -6.80 3.17 -22.56
C ASP A 63 -7.81 3.34 -21.41
N GLN A 64 -7.96 2.33 -20.56
CA GLN A 64 -8.86 2.39 -19.39
C GLN A 64 -8.45 3.47 -18.37
N LEU A 65 -7.16 3.55 -18.04
CA LEU A 65 -6.63 4.57 -17.13
C LEU A 65 -6.81 5.98 -17.72
N SER A 66 -6.62 6.13 -19.03
CA SER A 66 -6.87 7.40 -19.72
C SER A 66 -8.34 7.78 -19.67
N GLU A 67 -9.25 6.85 -19.94
CA GLU A 67 -10.68 7.09 -19.84
C GLU A 67 -11.08 7.56 -18.44
N ARG A 68 -10.64 6.87 -17.38
CA ARG A 68 -10.94 7.27 -15.99
C ARG A 68 -10.41 8.65 -15.64
N VAL A 69 -9.17 8.95 -15.98
CA VAL A 69 -8.57 10.27 -15.70
C VAL A 69 -9.27 11.36 -16.48
N PHE A 70 -9.57 11.17 -17.76
CA PHE A 70 -10.27 12.19 -18.55
C PHE A 70 -11.71 12.41 -18.08
N LYS A 71 -12.39 11.33 -17.67
CA LYS A 71 -13.70 11.44 -17.04
C LYS A 71 -13.61 12.29 -15.77
N TYR A 72 -12.68 11.96 -14.87
CA TYR A 72 -12.47 12.73 -13.64
C TYR A 72 -12.16 14.20 -13.93
N LEU A 73 -11.25 14.51 -14.85
CA LEU A 73 -10.90 15.90 -15.21
C LEU A 73 -12.06 16.70 -15.80
N ARG A 74 -13.00 16.03 -16.47
CA ARG A 74 -14.20 16.66 -17.01
C ARG A 74 -15.21 16.99 -15.91
N GLU A 75 -15.33 16.10 -14.93
CA GLU A 75 -16.19 16.26 -13.76
C GLU A 75 -15.60 17.25 -12.74
N HIS A 76 -14.27 17.43 -12.76
CA HIS A 76 -13.50 18.29 -11.85
C HIS A 76 -12.59 19.27 -12.59
N PRO A 77 -13.12 20.22 -13.37
CA PRO A 77 -12.31 21.15 -14.16
C PRO A 77 -11.41 22.06 -13.31
N GLU A 78 -11.74 22.28 -12.03
CA GLU A 78 -11.00 23.10 -11.08
C GLU A 78 -9.56 22.64 -10.86
N ILE A 79 -9.30 21.33 -10.97
CA ILE A 79 -7.97 20.74 -10.76
C ILE A 79 -6.92 21.25 -11.76
N GLN A 80 -7.33 21.77 -12.92
CA GLN A 80 -6.40 22.30 -13.93
C GLN A 80 -5.57 23.48 -13.43
N ASN A 81 -6.04 24.18 -12.39
CA ASN A 81 -5.32 25.28 -11.76
C ASN A 81 -4.44 24.82 -10.59
N ASP A 82 -4.52 23.56 -10.18
CA ASP A 82 -3.76 23.02 -9.07
C ASP A 82 -2.37 22.57 -9.50
N GLN A 83 -1.38 22.77 -8.63
CA GLN A 83 0.01 22.36 -8.88
C GLN A 83 0.14 20.86 -9.17
N ARG A 84 -0.75 20.03 -8.61
CA ARG A 84 -0.76 18.57 -8.78
C ARG A 84 -1.40 18.09 -10.09
N TYR A 85 -1.95 18.99 -10.92
CA TYR A 85 -2.58 18.60 -12.19
C TYR A 85 -1.67 17.74 -13.05
N SER A 86 -0.39 18.12 -13.15
CA SER A 86 0.59 17.39 -13.94
C SER A 86 0.85 15.99 -13.40
N ASP A 87 0.88 15.82 -12.07
CA ASP A 87 1.07 14.52 -11.43
C ASP A 87 -0.10 13.58 -11.71
N PHE A 88 -1.32 14.10 -11.63
CA PHE A 88 -2.53 13.34 -11.92
C PHE A 88 -2.67 13.00 -13.42
N ARG A 89 -2.52 13.99 -14.30
CA ARG A 89 -2.80 13.84 -15.74
C ARG A 89 -1.68 13.16 -16.52
N PHE A 90 -0.43 13.47 -16.23
CA PHE A 90 0.72 13.00 -17.02
C PHE A 90 1.46 11.90 -16.30
N TRP A 91 1.85 12.13 -15.05
CA TRP A 91 2.62 11.14 -14.29
C TRP A 91 1.77 9.98 -13.78
N ARG A 92 0.44 10.13 -13.73
CA ARG A 92 -0.51 9.13 -13.20
C ARG A 92 -0.13 8.71 -11.78
N GLN A 93 0.26 9.70 -10.98
CA GLN A 93 0.85 9.52 -9.66
C GLN A 93 0.03 10.27 -8.62
N VAL A 94 -0.22 9.60 -7.49
CA VAL A 94 -0.88 10.22 -6.33
C VAL A 94 0.12 11.10 -5.58
N THR A 95 -0.30 12.29 -5.17
CA THR A 95 0.47 13.22 -4.35
C THR A 95 -0.34 13.75 -3.17
N PRO A 96 0.29 14.33 -2.14
CA PRO A 96 -0.45 15.04 -1.09
C PRO A 96 -1.38 16.11 -1.69
N GLY A 97 -2.60 16.20 -1.17
CA GLY A 97 -3.67 17.04 -1.69
C GLY A 97 -4.56 16.32 -2.71
N SER A 98 -4.22 15.11 -3.16
CA SER A 98 -5.11 14.36 -4.04
C SER A 98 -6.42 13.99 -3.35
N SER A 99 -7.54 14.22 -4.02
CA SER A 99 -8.85 13.81 -3.51
C SER A 99 -8.97 12.29 -3.50
N LYS A 100 -9.92 11.75 -2.74
CA LYS A 100 -10.25 10.31 -2.79
C LYS A 100 -10.64 9.85 -4.21
N GLY A 101 -11.37 10.68 -4.94
CA GLY A 101 -11.75 10.41 -6.33
C GLY A 101 -10.55 10.43 -7.29
N GLU A 102 -9.55 11.30 -7.08
CA GLU A 102 -8.30 11.27 -7.85
C GLU A 102 -7.56 9.95 -7.62
N VAL A 103 -7.48 9.51 -6.36
CA VAL A 103 -6.83 8.26 -5.99
C VAL A 103 -7.54 7.06 -6.62
N GLU A 104 -8.87 6.98 -6.54
CA GLU A 104 -9.65 5.90 -7.15
C GLU A 104 -9.56 5.92 -8.68
N ALA A 105 -9.55 7.09 -9.31
CA ALA A 105 -9.39 7.20 -10.76
C ALA A 105 -8.03 6.67 -11.26
N LEU A 106 -6.97 6.88 -10.48
CA LEU A 106 -5.62 6.39 -10.78
C LEU A 106 -5.42 4.93 -10.42
N LEU A 107 -5.74 4.55 -9.18
CA LEU A 107 -5.28 3.32 -8.55
C LEU A 107 -6.37 2.27 -8.39
N GLU A 108 -7.63 2.61 -8.68
CA GLU A 108 -8.82 1.80 -8.36
C GLU A 108 -8.93 1.56 -6.84
N ASP A 109 -9.61 0.47 -6.47
CA ASP A 109 -9.80 0.11 -5.08
C ASP A 109 -8.47 -0.24 -4.39
N PRO A 110 -8.29 0.21 -3.14
CA PRO A 110 -7.21 -0.25 -2.28
C PRO A 110 -7.44 -1.70 -1.82
N ASP A 111 -6.36 -2.35 -1.39
CA ASP A 111 -6.42 -3.68 -0.77
C ASP A 111 -7.17 -3.62 0.58
N GLU A 112 -7.05 -2.49 1.29
CA GLU A 112 -7.70 -2.26 2.57
C GLU A 112 -8.02 -0.76 2.78
N ARG A 113 -9.18 -0.47 3.39
CA ARG A 113 -9.56 0.86 3.89
C ARG A 113 -9.77 0.75 5.41
N THR A 114 -9.22 1.67 6.19
CA THR A 114 -9.40 1.67 7.65
C THR A 114 -9.56 3.06 8.23
N ILE A 115 -10.41 3.15 9.26
CA ILE A 115 -10.57 4.31 10.14
C ILE A 115 -10.20 3.97 11.59
N ASP A 116 -9.73 2.74 11.86
CA ASP A 116 -9.31 2.32 13.19
C ASP A 116 -7.97 3.01 13.54
N PRO A 117 -7.95 3.87 14.57
CA PRO A 117 -6.72 4.58 14.96
C PRO A 117 -5.57 3.64 15.32
N ALA A 118 -5.85 2.46 15.87
CA ALA A 118 -4.81 1.50 16.24
C ALA A 118 -4.14 0.91 14.99
N LEU A 119 -4.93 0.53 13.99
CA LEU A 119 -4.41 0.05 12.72
C LEU A 119 -3.69 1.15 11.93
N MET A 120 -4.24 2.36 11.89
CA MET A 120 -3.58 3.51 11.26
C MET A 120 -2.21 3.80 11.91
N ALA A 121 -2.13 3.74 13.24
CA ALA A 121 -0.86 3.88 13.95
C ALA A 121 0.12 2.75 13.61
N ALA A 122 -0.34 1.51 13.53
CA ALA A 122 0.49 0.37 13.17
C ALA A 122 1.04 0.48 11.73
N LEU A 123 0.24 0.97 10.79
CA LEU A 123 0.64 1.18 9.39
C LEU A 123 1.71 2.28 9.26
N ALA A 124 1.60 3.37 10.04
CA ALA A 124 2.55 4.47 10.04
C ALA A 124 3.80 4.20 10.90
N SER A 125 3.72 3.29 11.87
CA SER A 125 4.79 2.97 12.81
C SER A 125 5.34 4.25 13.47
N GLN A 126 6.66 4.43 13.49
CA GLN A 126 7.36 5.61 14.02
C GLN A 126 6.93 6.95 13.39
N GLN A 127 6.30 6.93 12.20
CA GLN A 127 5.81 8.14 11.55
C GLN A 127 4.46 8.61 12.11
N TRP A 128 3.75 7.78 12.89
CA TRP A 128 2.39 8.08 13.34
C TRP A 128 2.26 9.42 14.05
N THR A 129 3.23 9.78 14.91
CA THR A 129 3.25 11.05 15.65
C THR A 129 3.15 12.28 14.75
N ALA A 130 3.70 12.22 13.53
CA ALA A 130 3.65 13.33 12.58
C ALA A 130 2.33 13.37 11.78
N ILE A 131 1.56 12.28 11.77
CA ILE A 131 0.40 12.03 10.90
C ILE A 131 -0.91 12.13 11.67
N SER A 132 -0.92 11.69 12.92
CA SER A 132 -2.11 11.43 13.74
C SER A 132 -3.01 12.64 13.97
N SER A 133 -2.47 13.85 13.87
CA SER A 133 -3.24 15.09 14.07
C SER A 133 -4.10 15.47 12.86
N LYS A 134 -3.81 14.91 11.69
CA LYS A 134 -4.48 15.23 10.42
C LYS A 134 -5.27 14.06 9.84
N ALA A 135 -4.72 12.85 9.97
CA ALA A 135 -5.29 11.66 9.35
C ALA A 135 -6.53 11.16 10.09
N LYS A 136 -7.55 10.82 9.31
CA LYS A 136 -8.84 10.27 9.74
C LYS A 136 -9.16 8.91 9.12
N GLU A 137 -8.51 8.60 8.00
CA GLU A 137 -8.66 7.34 7.28
C GLU A 137 -7.32 6.97 6.63
N ALA A 138 -7.09 5.69 6.43
CA ALA A 138 -5.94 5.18 5.69
C ALA A 138 -6.36 4.14 4.64
N TRP A 139 -5.78 4.24 3.45
CA TRP A 139 -5.93 3.25 2.38
C TRP A 139 -4.60 2.55 2.13
N VAL A 140 -4.64 1.23 2.07
CA VAL A 140 -3.47 0.39 1.82
C VAL A 140 -3.49 -0.07 0.37
N TYR A 141 -2.39 0.16 -0.33
CA TYR A 141 -2.17 -0.31 -1.69
C TYR A 141 -1.01 -1.31 -1.71
N PRO A 142 -0.87 -2.07 -2.81
CA PRO A 142 0.27 -2.96 -2.99
C PRO A 142 1.61 -2.25 -2.90
N LEU A 143 2.70 -3.02 -2.87
CA LEU A 143 4.08 -2.50 -2.75
C LEU A 143 4.33 -1.67 -1.47
N GLY A 144 3.54 -1.91 -0.42
CA GLY A 144 3.69 -1.29 0.89
C GLY A 144 3.22 0.16 0.96
N TRP A 145 2.47 0.63 -0.02
CA TRP A 145 1.95 1.99 -0.03
C TRP A 145 0.79 2.17 0.95
N VAL A 146 0.83 3.25 1.73
CA VAL A 146 -0.30 3.66 2.58
C VAL A 146 -0.55 5.14 2.39
N LEU A 147 -1.79 5.47 2.04
CA LEU A 147 -2.27 6.84 1.86
C LEU A 147 -3.12 7.21 3.08
N TYR A 148 -2.80 8.31 3.73
CA TYR A 148 -3.60 8.85 4.83
C TYR A 148 -4.43 10.02 4.35
N PHE A 149 -5.70 10.05 4.71
CA PHE A 149 -6.65 11.07 4.31
C PHE A 149 -7.16 11.85 5.51
N ASP A 150 -7.43 13.14 5.30
CA ASP A 150 -8.43 13.85 6.11
C ASP A 150 -9.84 13.68 5.50
N ASP A 151 -10.76 14.61 5.76
CA ASP A 151 -12.11 14.56 5.18
C ASP A 151 -12.13 14.79 3.66
N LYS A 152 -11.08 15.41 3.09
CA LYS A 152 -11.06 15.92 1.72
C LYS A 152 -10.04 15.20 0.85
N ALA A 153 -8.83 15.02 1.34
CA ALA A 153 -7.69 14.69 0.51
C ALA A 153 -6.61 13.90 1.25
N VAL A 154 -5.65 13.38 0.48
CA VAL A 154 -4.42 12.77 0.98
C VAL A 154 -3.63 13.83 1.75
N VAL A 155 -3.42 13.60 3.05
CA VAL A 155 -2.62 14.48 3.92
C VAL A 155 -1.20 13.97 4.13
N GLU A 156 -1.00 12.66 3.98
CA GLU A 156 0.31 12.04 4.08
C GLU A 156 0.38 10.75 3.26
N ILE A 157 1.58 10.44 2.77
CA ILE A 157 1.87 9.18 2.09
C ILE A 157 3.07 8.53 2.75
N VAL A 158 2.95 7.26 3.09
CA VAL A 158 4.09 6.47 3.56
C VAL A 158 4.31 5.25 2.67
N ARG A 159 5.57 4.83 2.60
CA ARG A 159 5.96 3.57 1.97
C ARG A 159 6.58 2.65 3.02
N ARG A 160 5.97 1.48 3.17
CA ARG A 160 6.42 0.39 4.04
C ARG A 160 7.33 -0.51 3.22
N ARG A 161 8.64 -0.33 3.36
CA ARG A 161 9.64 -1.13 2.66
C ARG A 161 10.04 -2.37 3.48
N GLY A 162 10.16 -3.49 2.79
CA GLY A 162 10.69 -4.72 3.36
C GLY A 162 12.22 -4.66 3.50
N LYS A 163 12.80 -5.54 4.31
CA LYS A 163 14.27 -5.66 4.49
C LYS A 163 15.05 -5.91 3.19
N TRP A 164 14.36 -6.32 2.11
CA TRP A 164 14.93 -6.65 0.81
C TRP A 164 14.69 -5.59 -0.27
N ASP A 165 13.94 -4.51 0.03
CA ASP A 165 13.73 -3.36 -0.87
C ASP A 165 14.91 -2.37 -0.84
N LYS A 166 16.15 -2.87 -0.68
CA LYS A 166 17.30 -1.99 -0.97
C LYS A 166 17.24 -1.71 -2.46
N GLY A 167 16.91 -0.46 -2.80
CA GLY A 167 17.11 0.03 -4.13
C GLY A 167 18.55 -0.25 -4.53
N ASP A 168 18.72 -0.59 -5.80
CA ASP A 168 20.01 -0.60 -6.46
C ASP A 168 20.55 0.84 -6.41
N ASP A 169 21.20 1.18 -5.30
CA ASP A 169 22.03 2.38 -5.18
C ASP A 169 23.36 2.04 -5.88
N ASP A 170 23.37 2.18 -7.21
CA ASP A 170 24.56 2.41 -8.02
C ASP A 170 24.73 3.93 -8.28
#